data_AF-A0A2E3YFX2-F1
#
_entry.id   AF-A0A2E3YFX2-F1
#
_cell.length_a   1.000
_cell.length_b   1.000
_cell.length_c   1.000
_cell.angle_alpha   90.00
_cell.angle_beta   90.00
_cell.angle_gamma   90.00
#
_symmetry.space_group_name_H-M   'P 1'
#
loop_
_entity.id
_entity.type
_entity.pdbx_description
1 polymer ?
#
loop_
_entity_poly.entity_id
_entity_poly.type
_entity_poly.pdbx_seq_one_letter_code
_entity_poly.pdbx_strand_id
1 'polypeptide(L)'
;MQVHSPSYDDLVNGDGIEGLKKAQEQGKIRYVSLSADDDAAVQAVEMGEFDTLQISYNLLESEPSSIIRAAREKDMGIIIKEPLAQVAYEQPRPEGKADRWERAQKRLAPEVIGDL
;
A
#
# COMPACT_ATOMS: atom_id res chain seq x y z
N MET A 1 -0.04 1.18 -14.89
CA MET A 1 0.49 -0.20 -14.77
C MET A 1 1.31 -0.23 -13.51
N GLN A 2 1.16 -1.26 -12.69
CA GLN A 2 1.86 -1.36 -11.41
C GLN A 2 2.93 -2.45 -11.44
N VAL A 3 4.14 -2.13 -10.97
CA VAL A 3 5.05 -3.17 -10.48
C VAL A 3 4.49 -3.68 -9.15
N HIS A 4 4.51 -4.99 -8.92
CA HIS A 4 3.92 -5.59 -7.73
C HIS A 4 4.99 -6.18 -6.82
N SER A 5 5.06 -5.67 -5.60
CA SER A 5 5.92 -6.15 -4.51
C SER A 5 7.39 -6.36 -4.92
N PRO A 6 8.04 -5.41 -5.63
CA PRO A 6 9.46 -5.53 -5.92
C PRO A 6 10.27 -5.43 -4.63
N SER A 7 11.44 -6.07 -4.61
CA SER A 7 12.40 -5.79 -3.55
C SER A 7 12.97 -4.37 -3.68
N TYR A 8 13.64 -3.88 -2.64
CA TYR A 8 14.39 -2.64 -2.71
C TYR A 8 15.41 -2.66 -3.88
N ASP A 9 16.10 -3.78 -4.06
CA ASP A 9 17.12 -3.90 -5.11
C ASP A 9 16.50 -3.86 -6.51
N ASP A 10 15.35 -4.50 -6.72
CA ASP A 10 14.61 -4.43 -7.98
C ASP A 10 14.14 -3.01 -8.31
N LEU A 11 13.80 -2.21 -7.28
CA LEU A 11 13.39 -0.82 -7.45
C LEU A 11 14.57 0.08 -7.84
N VAL A 12 15.71 -0.09 -7.18
CA VAL A 12 16.86 0.82 -7.30
C VAL A 12 17.79 0.43 -8.45
N ASN A 13 18.03 -0.88 -8.63
CA ASN A 13 19.02 -1.41 -9.57
C ASN A 13 18.39 -2.22 -10.71
N GLY A 14 17.09 -2.53 -10.64
CA GLY A 14 16.37 -3.25 -11.68
C GLY A 14 15.98 -2.39 -12.88
N ASP A 15 15.45 -3.04 -13.92
CA ASP A 15 15.00 -2.41 -15.16
C ASP A 15 13.48 -2.21 -15.24
N GLY A 16 12.74 -2.56 -14.18
CA GLY A 16 11.28 -2.55 -14.16
C GLY A 16 10.69 -1.17 -14.45
N ILE A 17 11.23 -0.11 -13.84
CA ILE A 17 10.77 1.27 -14.07
C ILE A 17 11.07 1.70 -15.51
N GLU A 18 12.25 1.36 -16.05
CA GLU A 18 12.63 1.69 -17.42
C GLU A 18 11.68 1.01 -18.43
N GLY A 19 11.35 -0.27 -18.19
CA GLY A 19 10.38 -1.00 -18.99
C GLY A 19 9.00 -0.35 -18.99
N LEU A 20 8.53 0.12 -17.82
CA LEU A 20 7.27 0.85 -17.71
C LEU A 20 7.31 2.20 -18.44
N LYS A 21 8.38 2.99 -18.29
CA LYS A 21 8.56 4.26 -19.02
C LYS A 21 8.55 4.06 -20.53
N LYS A 22 9.26 3.05 -21.04
CA LYS A 22 9.23 2.66 -22.47
C LYS A 22 7.83 2.26 -22.92
N ALA A 23 7.08 1.52 -22.11
CA ALA A 23 5.71 1.16 -22.43
C ALA A 23 4.78 2.40 -22.46
N GLN A 24 5.03 3.39 -21.60
CA GLN A 24 4.30 4.66 -21.57
C GLN A 24 4.59 5.49 -22.83
N GLU A 25 5.87 5.65 -23.20
CA GLU A 25 6.30 6.33 -24.43
C GLU A 25 5.69 5.70 -25.69
N GLN A 26 5.56 4.38 -25.71
CA GLN A 26 4.91 3.63 -26.79
C GLN A 26 3.37 3.73 -26.77
N GLY A 27 2.79 4.45 -25.80
CA GLY A 27 1.34 4.60 -25.65
C GLY A 27 0.61 3.36 -25.15
N LYS A 28 1.33 2.33 -24.67
CA LYS A 28 0.74 1.06 -24.20
C LYS A 28 0.13 1.21 -22.81
N ILE A 29 0.67 2.10 -22.00
CA ILE A 29 0.16 2.43 -20.66
C ILE A 29 0.11 3.94 -20.51
N ARG A 30 -0.80 4.44 -19.67
CA ARG A 30 -0.93 5.88 -19.40
C ARG A 30 -0.14 6.34 -18.19
N TYR A 31 -0.01 5.47 -17.19
CA TYR A 31 0.60 5.78 -15.89
C TYR A 31 1.55 4.67 -15.46
N VAL A 32 2.66 5.06 -14.85
CA VAL A 32 3.68 4.24 -14.19
C VAL A 32 3.39 4.24 -12.69
N SER A 33 3.28 3.07 -12.09
CA SER A 33 2.78 2.96 -10.71
C SER A 33 3.47 1.82 -9.97
N LEU A 34 3.32 1.79 -8.65
CA LEU A 34 3.87 0.75 -7.79
C LEU A 34 2.83 0.25 -6.79
N SER A 35 2.87 -1.03 -6.46
CA SER A 35 2.22 -1.60 -5.27
C SER A 35 3.29 -2.17 -4.35
N ALA A 36 3.54 -1.54 -3.21
CA ALA A 36 4.54 -1.94 -2.23
C ALA A 36 4.18 -1.42 -0.84
N ASP A 37 4.76 -2.01 0.20
CA ASP A 37 4.63 -1.57 1.59
C ASP A 37 6.04 -1.32 2.18
N ASP A 38 6.10 -0.87 3.43
CA ASP A 38 7.34 -0.68 4.20
C ASP A 38 8.43 0.14 3.48
N ASP A 39 9.69 -0.29 3.53
CA ASP A 39 10.83 0.45 3.00
C ASP A 39 10.74 0.69 1.48
N ALA A 40 10.12 -0.24 0.74
CA ALA A 40 9.90 -0.10 -0.69
C ALA A 40 8.89 1.02 -1.00
N ALA A 41 7.86 1.18 -0.17
CA ALA A 41 6.90 2.29 -0.29
C ALA A 41 7.56 3.65 0.01
N VAL A 42 8.41 3.72 1.03
CA VAL A 42 9.19 4.94 1.34
C VAL A 42 10.08 5.31 0.16
N GLN A 43 10.83 4.34 -0.38
CA GLN A 43 11.71 4.61 -1.51
C GLN A 43 10.98 5.04 -2.77
N ALA A 44 9.83 4.43 -3.07
CA ALA A 44 9.04 4.82 -4.23
C ALA A 44 8.63 6.29 -4.18
N VAL A 45 8.25 6.79 -3.00
CA VAL A 45 8.01 8.21 -2.78
C VAL A 45 9.31 8.99 -3.00
N GLU A 46 10.43 8.59 -2.40
CA GLU A 46 11.73 9.28 -2.50
C GLU A 46 12.25 9.39 -3.94
N MET A 47 12.06 8.36 -4.76
CA MET A 47 12.43 8.38 -6.17
C MET A 47 11.61 9.39 -6.99
N GLY A 48 10.31 9.53 -6.70
CA GLY A 48 9.43 10.47 -7.41
C GLY A 48 9.18 10.10 -8.88
N GLU A 49 9.34 8.82 -9.22
CA GLU A 49 9.24 8.30 -10.59
C GLU A 49 7.89 7.66 -10.92
N PHE A 50 6.98 7.59 -9.93
CA PHE A 50 5.70 6.91 -10.03
C PHE A 50 4.53 7.90 -9.94
N ASP A 51 3.51 7.70 -10.78
CA ASP A 51 2.27 8.46 -10.75
C ASP A 51 1.40 8.11 -9.54
N THR A 52 1.39 6.83 -9.15
CA THR A 52 0.64 6.35 -7.98
C THR A 52 1.37 5.25 -7.24
N LEU A 53 1.21 5.24 -5.91
CA LEU A 53 1.63 4.18 -5.02
C LEU A 53 0.42 3.52 -4.34
N GLN A 54 0.32 2.20 -4.44
CA GLN A 54 -0.68 1.39 -3.77
C GLN A 54 -0.09 0.77 -2.50
N ILE A 55 -0.69 1.05 -1.34
CA ILE A 55 -0.22 0.63 -0.01
C ILE A 55 -1.35 0.02 0.84
N SER A 56 -0.99 -0.77 1.84
CA SER A 56 -1.87 -1.15 2.95
C SER A 56 -2.01 0.02 3.92
N TYR A 57 -3.24 0.45 4.17
CA TYR A 57 -3.55 1.48 5.16
C TYR A 57 -4.98 1.28 5.66
N ASN A 58 -5.17 1.22 6.98
CA ASN A 58 -6.48 1.09 7.60
C ASN A 58 -6.41 1.43 9.10
N LEU A 59 -7.55 1.30 9.80
CA LEU A 59 -7.66 1.60 11.23
C LEU A 59 -6.82 0.69 12.15
N LEU A 60 -6.39 -0.48 11.67
CA LEU A 60 -5.49 -1.38 12.40
C LEU A 60 -4.02 -1.13 12.08
N GLU A 61 -3.74 -0.59 10.89
CA GLU A 61 -2.42 -0.40 10.30
C GLU A 61 -2.33 1.03 9.74
N SER A 62 -2.19 2.01 10.64
CA SER A 62 -2.17 3.45 10.31
C SER A 62 -0.76 4.04 10.23
N GLU A 63 0.28 3.25 10.51
CA GLU A 63 1.69 3.65 10.46
C GLU A 63 2.09 4.30 9.11
N PRO A 64 1.60 3.84 7.94
CA PRO A 64 1.93 4.46 6.64
C PRO A 64 1.38 5.88 6.42
N SER A 65 0.77 6.52 7.43
CA SER A 65 0.28 7.91 7.32
C SER A 65 1.36 8.92 6.93
N SER A 66 2.62 8.70 7.31
CA SER A 66 3.77 9.53 6.90
C SER A 66 4.04 9.40 5.39
N ILE A 67 3.99 8.19 4.86
CA ILE A 67 4.13 7.90 3.42
C ILE A 67 3.04 8.63 2.62
N ILE A 68 1.79 8.60 3.09
CA ILE A 68 0.68 9.32 2.44
C ILE A 68 0.94 10.83 2.36
N ARG A 69 1.46 11.42 3.44
CA ARG A 69 1.82 12.85 3.47
C ARG A 69 2.97 13.16 2.50
N ALA A 70 4.02 12.35 2.52
CA ALA A 70 5.18 12.52 1.64
C ALA A 70 4.82 12.34 0.16
N ALA A 71 3.95 11.39 -0.18
CA ALA A 71 3.44 11.21 -1.54
C ALA A 71 2.70 12.47 -2.04
N ARG A 72 1.87 13.08 -1.18
CA ARG A 72 1.17 14.32 -1.50
C ARG A 72 2.13 15.48 -1.79
N GLU A 73 3.23 15.59 -1.05
CA GLU A 73 4.26 16.62 -1.30
C GLU A 73 4.94 16.48 -2.67
N LYS A 74 4.86 15.28 -3.27
CA LYS A 74 5.43 14.95 -4.58
C LYS A 74 4.39 14.80 -5.70
N ASP A 75 3.15 15.19 -5.45
CA ASP A 75 2.03 15.02 -6.40
C ASP A 75 1.82 13.56 -6.85
N MET A 76 2.20 12.59 -6.00
CA MET A 76 1.98 11.17 -6.26
C MET A 76 0.66 10.72 -5.65
N GLY A 77 -0.18 10.07 -6.46
CA GLY A 77 -1.46 9.52 -6.01
C GLY A 77 -1.29 8.31 -5.08
N ILE A 78 -2.24 8.11 -4.16
CA ILE A 78 -2.29 6.94 -3.28
C ILE A 78 -3.50 6.07 -3.60
N ILE A 79 -3.30 4.75 -3.62
CA ILE A 79 -4.36 3.74 -3.68
C ILE A 79 -4.28 2.88 -2.40
N ILE A 80 -5.38 2.74 -1.68
CA ILE A 80 -5.43 1.91 -0.46
C ILE A 80 -5.96 0.52 -0.82
N LYS A 81 -5.15 -0.55 -0.65
CA LYS A 81 -5.54 -1.92 -1.03
C LYS A 81 -6.26 -2.73 0.07
N GLU A 82 -6.16 -2.33 1.33
CA GLU A 82 -6.80 -3.02 2.45
C GLU A 82 -7.60 -2.07 3.36
N PRO A 83 -8.53 -1.25 2.82
CA PRO A 83 -9.19 -0.21 3.62
C PRO A 83 -10.04 -0.77 4.77
N LEU A 84 -10.58 -1.99 4.61
CA LEU A 84 -11.40 -2.67 5.62
C LEU A 84 -10.60 -3.66 6.48
N ALA A 85 -9.27 -3.57 6.49
CA ALA A 85 -8.40 -4.50 7.22
C ALA A 85 -8.71 -5.98 6.94
N GLN A 86 -9.10 -6.30 5.70
CA GLN A 86 -9.55 -7.64 5.27
C GLN A 86 -10.63 -8.24 6.19
N VAL A 87 -11.53 -7.39 6.72
CA VAL A 87 -12.61 -7.77 7.65
C VAL A 87 -12.13 -8.63 8.83
N ALA A 88 -10.95 -8.33 9.37
CA ALA A 88 -10.33 -9.10 10.47
C ALA A 88 -11.22 -9.25 11.73
N TYR A 89 -12.19 -8.37 11.91
CA TYR A 89 -13.16 -8.41 13.02
C TYR A 89 -14.25 -9.47 12.81
N GLU A 90 -14.49 -9.93 11.58
CA GLU A 90 -15.44 -11.02 11.27
C GLU A 90 -14.75 -12.39 11.17
N GLN A 91 -13.42 -12.41 11.07
CA GLN A 91 -12.66 -13.65 10.90
C GLN A 91 -12.63 -14.46 12.21
N PRO A 92 -12.58 -15.81 12.12
CA PRO A 92 -12.32 -16.64 13.29
C PRO A 92 -10.95 -16.30 13.90
N ARG A 93 -10.83 -16.48 15.21
CA ARG A 93 -9.54 -16.29 15.88
C ARG A 93 -8.52 -17.28 15.30
N PRO A 94 -7.35 -16.81 14.81
CA PRO A 94 -6.34 -17.69 14.23
C PRO A 94 -5.70 -18.58 15.30
N GLU A 95 -5.23 -19.76 14.89
CA GLU A 95 -4.36 -20.59 15.71
C GLU A 95 -2.97 -19.94 15.79
N GLY A 96 -2.51 -19.60 17.00
CA GLY A 96 -1.21 -18.94 17.21
C GLY A 96 -1.33 -17.42 17.42
N LYS A 97 -0.48 -16.63 16.74
CA LYS A 97 -0.42 -15.17 16.95
C LYS A 97 -1.73 -14.52 16.49
N ALA A 98 -2.41 -13.86 17.42
CA ALA A 98 -3.70 -13.23 17.18
C ALA A 98 -3.65 -11.69 17.25
N ASP A 99 -2.48 -11.05 17.28
CA ASP A 99 -2.33 -9.60 17.51
C ASP A 99 -3.23 -8.75 16.60
N ARG A 100 -3.28 -9.07 15.30
CA ARG A 100 -4.14 -8.36 14.33
C ARG A 100 -5.62 -8.58 14.60
N TRP A 101 -6.00 -9.83 14.89
CA TRP A 101 -7.38 -10.18 15.25
C TRP A 101 -7.80 -9.50 16.56
N GLU A 102 -6.96 -9.52 17.59
CA GLU A 102 -7.22 -8.88 18.88
C GLU A 102 -7.38 -7.36 18.74
N ARG A 103 -6.52 -6.71 17.93
CA ARG A 103 -6.69 -5.30 17.59
C ARG A 103 -7.99 -5.04 16.82
N ALA A 104 -8.38 -5.94 15.91
CA ALA A 104 -9.62 -5.84 15.15
C ALA A 104 -10.84 -5.92 16.07
N GLN A 105 -10.90 -6.92 16.95
CA GLN A 105 -11.99 -7.08 17.92
C GLN A 105 -12.12 -5.86 18.82
N LYS A 106 -10.99 -5.30 19.29
CA LYS A 106 -10.98 -4.13 20.19
C LYS A 106 -11.42 -2.83 19.53
N ARG A 107 -11.27 -2.69 18.21
CA ARG A 107 -11.44 -1.41 17.51
C ARG A 107 -12.60 -1.38 16.51
N LEU A 108 -12.95 -2.53 15.95
CA LEU A 108 -13.81 -2.64 14.76
C LEU A 108 -14.94 -3.65 14.92
N ALA A 109 -15.02 -4.40 16.02
CA ALA A 109 -16.13 -5.32 16.22
C ALA A 109 -17.46 -4.56 16.37
N PRO A 110 -18.60 -5.14 15.94
CA PRO A 110 -19.91 -4.51 16.07
C PRO A 110 -20.23 -4.05 17.49
N GLU A 111 -19.77 -4.77 18.51
CA GLU A 111 -19.96 -4.41 19.93
C GLU A 111 -19.19 -3.14 20.32
N VAL A 112 -18.16 -2.75 19.56
CA VAL A 112 -17.34 -1.56 19.78
C VAL A 112 -17.87 -0.36 19.00
N ILE A 113 -18.21 -0.55 17.73
CA ILE A 113 -18.56 0.55 16.82
C ILE A 113 -20.08 0.74 16.64
N GLY A 114 -20.89 -0.20 17.12
CA GLY A 114 -22.34 -0.24 16.90
C GLY A 114 -22.71 -0.74 15.50
N ASP A 115 -24.01 -0.76 15.21
CA ASP A 115 -24.50 -0.96 13.84
C ASP A 115 -24.35 0.37 13.07
N LEU A 116 -23.38 0.40 12.16
CA LEU A 116 -23.17 1.51 11.21
C LEU A 116 -24.09 1.37 9.98
#